data_AF-A0A7V5FNQ7-F1
#
_entry.id   AF-A0A7V5FNQ7-F1
#
_cell.length_a   1.000
_cell.length_b   1.000
_cell.length_c   1.000
_cell.angle_alpha   90.00
_cell.angle_beta   90.00
_cell.angle_gamma   90.00
#
_symmetry.space_group_name_H-M   'P 1'
#
loop_
_entity.id
_entity.type
_entity.pdbx_description
1 polymer ?
#
loop_
_entity_poly.entity_id
_entity_poly.type
_entity_poly.pdbx_seq_one_letter_code
_entity_poly.pdbx_strand_id
1 'polypeptide(L)' 'MVPDEVREQARKLRKELNYHNYRYYVLDDPVIADVEYDRLFRRLLELEERYPELVTPDSP' A
#
# COMPACT_ATOMS: atom_id res chain seq x y z
N MET A 1 -9.45 -1.95 -17.87
CA MET A 1 -10.28 -0.90 -17.24
C MET A 1 -10.42 -1.27 -15.78
N VAL A 2 -9.72 -0.54 -14.92
CA VAL A 2 -9.78 -0.75 -13.47
C VAL A 2 -11.12 -0.25 -12.91
N PRO A 3 -11.88 -1.06 -12.16
CA PRO A 3 -13.06 -0.61 -11.45
C PRO A 3 -12.72 0.50 -10.45
N ASP A 4 -13.61 1.49 -10.28
CA ASP A 4 -13.36 2.63 -9.39
C ASP A 4 -13.16 2.19 -7.93
N GLU A 5 -13.88 1.15 -7.48
CA GLU A 5 -13.68 0.57 -6.15
C GLU A 5 -12.26 0.03 -5.96
N VAL A 6 -11.70 -0.62 -6.99
CA VAL A 6 -10.34 -1.17 -6.95
C VAL A 6 -9.33 -0.02 -6.93
N ARG A 7 -9.54 1.02 -7.72
CA ARG A 7 -8.70 2.22 -7.73
C ARG A 7 -8.67 2.89 -6.36
N GLU A 8 -9.83 3.01 -5.72
CA GLU A 8 -9.94 3.57 -4.38
C GLU A 8 -9.30 2.69 -3.32
N GLN A 9 -9.42 1.36 -3.43
CA GLN A 9 -8.73 0.41 -2.56
C GLN A 9 -7.20 0.54 -2.66
N ALA A 10 -6.65 0.55 -3.87
CA ALA A 10 -5.21 0.71 -4.08
C ALA A 10 -4.69 2.05 -3.53
N ARG A 11 -5.46 3.14 -3.73
CA ARG A 11 -5.13 4.46 -3.18
C ARG A 11 -5.09 4.46 -1.65
N LYS A 12 -6.06 3.80 -1.00
CA LYS A 12 -6.10 3.66 0.47
C LYS A 12 -4.91 2.86 0.98
N LEU A 13 -4.62 1.72 0.37
CA LEU A 13 -3.48 0.86 0.74
C LEU A 13 -2.16 1.62 0.65
N ARG A 14 -1.91 2.36 -0.44
CA ARG A 14 -0.71 3.19 -0.57
C ARG A 14 -0.60 4.25 0.52
N LYS A 15 -1.71 4.94 0.83
CA LYS A 15 -1.73 5.94 1.88
C LYS A 15 -1.39 5.33 3.24
N GLU A 16 -1.93 4.16 3.54
CA GLU A 16 -1.69 3.44 4.79
C GLU A 16 -0.25 2.93 4.88
N LEU A 17 0.27 2.29 3.83
CA LEU A 17 1.66 1.85 3.74
C LEU A 17 2.64 3.01 3.89
N ASN A 18 2.41 4.14 3.21
CA ASN A 18 3.24 5.33 3.33
C ASN A 18 3.22 5.93 4.74
N TYR A 19 2.06 5.90 5.41
CA TYR A 19 1.96 6.32 6.80
C TYR A 19 2.79 5.42 7.72
N HIS A 20 2.70 4.09 7.54
CA HIS A 20 3.49 3.15 8.32
C HIS A 20 4.99 3.26 8.04
N ASN A 21 5.39 3.44 6.78
CA ASN A 21 6.78 3.69 6.39
C ASN A 21 7.33 4.96 7.02
N TYR A 22 6.57 6.05 7.00
CA TYR A 22 6.98 7.29 7.66
C TYR A 22 7.20 7.08 9.16
N ARG A 23 6.27 6.36 9.83
CA ARG A 23 6.40 6.06 11.25
C ARG A 23 7.58 5.17 11.58
N TYR A 24 7.83 4.16 10.76
CA TYR A 24 8.94 3.24 10.93
C TYR A 24 10.28 3.92 10.66
N TYR A 25 10.45 4.55 9.50
CA TYR A 25 11.75 5.07 9.05
C TYR A 25 12.07 6.48 9.54
N VAL A 26 11.06 7.33 9.77
CA VAL A 26 11.29 8.75 10.12
C VAL A 26 11.06 9.01 11.60
N LEU A 27 10.02 8.41 12.19
CA LEU A 27 9.67 8.64 13.59
C LEU A 27 10.24 7.60 14.55
N ASP A 28 10.77 6.48 14.05
CA ASP A 28 11.21 5.32 14.87
C ASP A 28 10.11 4.86 15.86
N ASP A 29 8.85 4.93 15.42
CA ASP A 29 7.65 4.69 16.23
C ASP A 29 6.60 3.84 15.47
N PRO A 30 6.93 2.58 15.13
CA PRO A 30 6.05 1.70 14.38
C PRO A 30 4.76 1.41 15.16
N VAL A 31 3.61 1.56 14.48
CA VAL A 31 2.27 1.34 15.06
C VAL A 31 1.65 0.00 14.69
N ILE A 32 2.26 -0.71 13.76
CA ILE A 32 1.86 -2.05 13.35
C ILE A 32 3.08 -2.95 13.32
N ALA A 33 2.87 -4.25 13.52
CA ALA A 33 3.91 -5.24 13.38
C ALA A 33 4.22 -5.49 11.89
N ASP A 34 5.43 -5.95 11.60
CA ASP A 34 5.89 -6.26 10.24
C ASP A 34 4.94 -7.20 9.49
N VAL A 35 4.36 -8.18 10.19
CA VAL A 35 3.38 -9.13 9.59
C VAL A 35 2.11 -8.43 9.10
N GLU A 36 1.67 -7.35 9.75
CA GLU A 36 0.50 -6.59 9.31
C GLU A 36 0.88 -5.68 8.14
N TYR A 37 2.06 -5.07 8.16
CA TYR A 37 2.59 -4.31 7.02
C TYR A 37 2.69 -5.18 5.77
N ASP A 38 3.27 -6.37 5.91
CA ASP A 38 3.41 -7.36 4.83
C ASP A 38 2.06 -7.74 4.22
N ARG A 39 1.00 -7.86 5.03
CA ARG A 39 -0.35 -8.15 4.55
C ARG A 39 -0.91 -7.02 3.71
N LEU A 40 -0.77 -5.77 4.19
CA LEU A 40 -1.20 -4.59 3.45
C LEU A 40 -0.44 -4.46 2.13
N PHE A 41 0.87 -4.70 2.17
CA PHE A 41 1.74 -4.60 0.99
C PHE A 41 1.42 -5.68 -0.04
N ARG A 42 1.29 -6.95 0.39
CA ARG A 42 0.85 -8.04 -0.50
C ARG A 42 -0.50 -7.76 -1.14
N ARG A 43 -1.43 -7.17 -0.38
CA ARG A 43 -2.74 -6.81 -0.93
C ARG A 43 -2.63 -5.74 -2.01
N LEU A 44 -1.76 -4.75 -1.85
CA LEU A 44 -1.48 -3.75 -2.89
C LEU A 44 -0.88 -4.42 -4.13
N LEU A 45 0.13 -5.28 -3.95
CA LEU A 45 0.76 -6.03 -5.04
C LEU A 45 -0.24 -6.87 -5.82
N GLU A 46 -1.14 -7.61 -5.15
CA GLU A 46 -2.19 -8.40 -5.82
C GLU A 46 -3.10 -7.54 -6.71
N LEU A 47 -3.41 -6.30 -6.28
CA LEU A 47 -4.20 -5.37 -7.08
C LEU A 47 -3.41 -4.84 -8.27
N GLU A 48 -2.14 -4.52 -8.08
CA GLU A 48 -1.24 -4.04 -9.14
C GLU A 48 -0.92 -5.12 -10.18
N GLU A 49 -0.72 -6.37 -9.77
CA GLU A 49 -0.54 -7.51 -10.67
C GLU A 49 -1.77 -7.74 -11.54
N ARG A 50 -2.97 -7.64 -10.93
CA ARG A 50 -4.23 -7.81 -11.65
C ARG A 50 -4.55 -6.60 -12.56
N TYR A 51 -4.12 -5.41 -12.15
CA TYR A 51 -4.37 -4.16 -12.85
C TYR A 51 -3.07 -3.36 -12.99
N PRO A 52 -2.25 -3.65 -14.01
CA PRO A 52 -0.95 -2.96 -14.21
C PRO A 52 -1.08 -1.45 -14.36
N GLU A 53 -2.25 -0.96 -14.79
CA GLU A 53 -2.61 0.46 -14.87
C GLU A 53 -2.63 1.17 -13.49
N LEU A 54 -2.65 0.41 -12.39
CA LEU A 54 -2.57 0.97 -11.04
C LEU A 54 -1.16 1.27 -10.61
N VAL A 55 -0.13 0.58 -11.12
CA VAL A 55 1.27 0.75 -10.69
C VAL A 55 1.68 2.21 -10.84
N THR A 56 2.21 2.80 -9.77
CA THR A 56 2.71 4.17 -9.79
C THR A 56 4.19 4.23 -9.38
N PRO A 57 4.96 5.22 -9.84
CA PRO A 57 6.37 5.37 -9.47
C PRO A 57 6.61 5.60 -7.97
N ASP A 58 5.58 6.06 -7.26
CA ASP A 58 5.54 6.30 -5.82
C ASP A 58 4.88 5.14 -5.05
N SER A 59 4.68 3.99 -5.69
CA SER A 59 4.31 2.78 -4.95
C SER A 59 5.46 2.38 -4.01
N PRO A 60 5.17 2.03 -2.75
CA PRO A 60 6.18 1.66 -1.76
C PRO A 60 7.09 0.49 -2.19
#